data_AF-A0A7W9WDH4-F1
#
_entry.id   AF-A0A7W9WDH4-F1
#
_cell.length_a   1.000
_cell.length_b   1.000
_cell.length_c   1.000
_cell.angle_alpha   90.00
_cell.angle_beta   90.00
_cell.angle_gamma   90.00
#
_symmetry.space_group_name_H-M   'P 1'
#
loop_
_entity.id
_entity.type
_entity.pdbx_description
1 polymer ?
#
loop_
_entity_poly.entity_id
_entity_poly.type
_entity_poly.pdbx_seq_one_letter_code
_entity_poly.pdbx_strand_id
1 'polypeptide(L)' 'MGLSDAPKPVRVEIKGQELHCVICRHNGFHRHHAKLERAGLFTSDWTDPSVVCYECDNCGYLHWFMPK' A
#
# COMPACT_ATOMS: atom_id res chain seq x y z
N MET A 1 3.28 -25.39 -9.31
CA MET A 1 3.78 -24.02 -9.06
C MET A 1 3.94 -23.84 -7.56
N GLY A 2 5.13 -23.49 -7.09
CA GLY A 2 5.44 -23.35 -5.66
C GLY A 2 4.75 -22.13 -5.02
N LEU A 3 4.31 -22.28 -3.77
CA LEU A 3 3.50 -21.32 -3.00
C LEU A 3 4.31 -20.18 -2.34
N SER A 4 5.53 -19.85 -2.78
CA SER A 4 6.47 -19.12 -1.90
C SER A 4 7.26 -17.97 -2.53
N ASP A 5 6.91 -17.51 -3.73
CA ASP A 5 7.51 -16.29 -4.31
C ASP A 5 6.76 -15.02 -3.87
N ALA A 6 6.42 -14.93 -2.58
CA ALA A 6 5.97 -13.66 -2.03
C ALA A 6 7.14 -12.66 -2.10
N PRO A 7 6.95 -11.45 -2.65
CA PRO A 7 8.02 -10.46 -2.75
C PRO A 7 8.56 -10.15 -1.36
N LYS A 8 9.89 -10.12 -1.20
CA LYS A 8 10.51 -9.81 0.09
C LYS A 8 10.07 -8.42 0.60
N PRO A 9 9.83 -8.27 1.90
CA PRO A 9 9.47 -6.98 2.46
C PRO A 9 10.61 -5.98 2.31
N VAL A 10 10.23 -4.72 2.13
CA VAL A 10 11.16 -3.59 1.93
C VAL A 10 10.98 -2.55 3.02
N ARG A 11 12.06 -1.81 3.31
CA ARG A 11 11.98 -0.57 4.08
C ARG A 11 11.54 0.56 3.17
N VAL A 12 10.74 1.47 3.70
CA VAL A 12 10.10 2.54 2.93
C VAL A 12 10.41 3.87 3.58
N GLU A 13 10.75 4.86 2.76
CA GLU A 13 10.92 6.24 3.18
C GLU A 13 9.90 7.13 2.46
N ILE A 14 9.25 8.03 3.20
CA ILE A 14 8.25 8.96 2.68
C ILE A 14 8.63 10.36 3.13
N LYS A 15 8.92 11.25 2.18
CA LYS A 15 9.35 12.64 2.43
C LYS A 15 10.54 12.75 3.40
N GLY A 16 11.57 11.90 3.26
CA GLY A 16 12.73 11.96 4.17
C GLY A 16 12.56 11.19 5.48
N GLN A 17 11.41 10.52 5.70
CA GLN A 17 11.10 9.85 6.96
C GLN A 17 10.88 8.36 6.76
N GLU A 18 11.53 7.54 7.59
CA GLU A 18 11.34 6.08 7.58
C GLU A 18 9.93 5.73 8.06
N LEU A 19 9.19 5.02 7.21
CA LEU A 19 7.85 4.55 7.54
C LEU A 19 7.95 3.45 8.61
N HIS A 20 7.22 3.64 9.71
CA HIS A 20 7.03 2.62 10.74
C HIS A 20 5.54 2.32 10.84
N CYS A 21 5.19 1.05 11.06
CA CYS A 21 3.81 0.64 11.19
C CYS A 21 3.17 1.38 12.37
N VAL A 22 2.04 2.05 12.13
CA VAL A 22 1.35 2.80 13.21
C VAL A 22 0.77 1.89 14.29
N ILE A 23 0.58 0.59 13.96
CA ILE A 23 0.04 -0.41 14.87
C ILE A 23 1.15 -1.11 15.66
N CYS A 24 2.14 -1.71 15.00
CA CYS A 24 3.16 -2.54 15.65
C CYS A 24 4.59 -1.98 15.63
N ARG A 25 4.80 -0.78 15.06
CA ARG A 25 6.10 -0.10 14.93
C ARG A 25 7.15 -0.81 14.08
N HIS A 26 6.82 -1.94 13.45
CA HIS A 26 7.69 -2.63 12.49
C HIS A 26 7.97 -1.78 11.24
N ASN A 27 9.10 -2.02 10.56
CA ASN A 27 9.56 -1.21 9.42
C ASN A 27 9.71 -1.98 8.09
N GLY A 28 9.20 -3.21 8.01
CA GLY A 28 9.14 -4.00 6.77
C GLY A 28 7.75 -4.01 6.15
N PHE A 29 7.69 -3.79 4.82
CA PHE A 29 6.44 -3.66 4.09
C PHE A 29 6.44 -4.33 2.72
N HIS A 30 5.27 -4.80 2.29
CA HIS A 30 4.97 -5.14 0.90
C HIS A 30 4.31 -3.95 0.20
N ARG A 31 4.75 -3.63 -1.02
CA ARG A 31 4.20 -2.51 -1.80
C ARG A 31 3.10 -3.00 -2.72
N HIS A 32 1.96 -2.32 -2.68
CA HIS A 32 0.80 -2.59 -3.52
C HIS A 32 0.37 -1.33 -4.27
N HIS A 33 -0.19 -1.52 -5.46
CA HIS A 33 -0.97 -0.49 -6.12
C HIS A 33 -2.43 -0.92 -6.04
N ALA A 34 -3.28 -0.03 -5.53
CA ALA A 34 -4.72 -0.23 -5.52
C ALA A 34 -5.38 0.78 -6.46
N LYS A 35 -6.46 0.37 -7.11
CA LYS A 35 -7.38 1.29 -7.78
C LYS A 35 -8.45 1.64 -6.77
N LEU A 36 -8.65 2.93 -6.53
CA LEU A 36 -9.72 3.40 -5.67
C LEU A 36 -10.96 3.61 -6.52
N GLU A 37 -11.81 2.61 -6.64
CA GLU A 37 -13.12 2.79 -7.26
C GLU A 37 -14.02 3.56 -6.29
N ARG A 38 -14.58 4.68 -6.74
CA ARG A 38 -15.69 5.32 -6.01
C ARG A 38 -16.93 4.46 -6.23
N ALA A 39 -17.37 3.74 -5.21
CA ALA A 39 -18.62 3.00 -5.24
C ALA A 39 -19.80 4.00 -5.32
N GLY A 40 -20.14 4.42 -6.55
CA GLY A 40 -21.17 5.39 -6.85
C GLY A 40 -21.53 5.30 -8.33
N LEU A 41 -22.74 4.81 -8.58
CA LEU A 41 -23.41 4.72 -9.87
C LEU A 41 -23.03 5.85 -10.85
N PHE A 42 -22.44 5.48 -11.99
CA PHE A 42 -22.29 6.30 -13.21
C PHE A 42 -21.40 7.56 -13.16
N THR A 43 -20.21 7.51 -12.59
CA THR A 43 -19.15 8.46 -13.00
C THR A 43 -18.23 7.80 -14.02
N SER A 44 -18.50 8.07 -15.30
CA SER A 44 -17.56 7.80 -16.39
C SER A 44 -16.36 8.75 -16.25
N ASP A 45 -15.49 8.44 -15.30
CA ASP A 45 -14.18 9.07 -15.21
C ASP A 45 -13.15 7.97 -15.42
N TRP A 46 -12.63 7.90 -16.64
CA TRP A 46 -11.51 7.05 -17.06
C TRP A 46 -10.19 7.51 -16.41
N THR A 47 -10.22 7.82 -15.13
CA THR A 47 -9.08 8.28 -14.34
C THR A 47 -9.29 7.89 -12.88
N ASP A 48 -9.43 6.58 -12.63
CA ASP A 48 -9.34 6.08 -11.26
C ASP A 48 -7.95 6.43 -10.71
N PRO A 49 -7.84 7.18 -9.60
CA PRO A 49 -6.55 7.48 -9.03
C PRO A 49 -5.90 6.16 -8.57
N SER A 50 -4.74 5.85 -9.14
CA SER A 50 -3.91 4.77 -8.64
C SER A 50 -3.28 5.23 -7.33
N VAL A 51 -3.56 4.49 -6.26
CA VAL A 51 -3.01 4.77 -4.93
C VAL A 51 -1.93 3.75 -4.59
N VAL A 52 -0.90 4.22 -3.90
CA VAL A 52 0.16 3.35 -3.40
C VAL A 52 -0.18 2.97 -1.97
N CYS A 53 -0.09 1.67 -1.68
CA CYS A 53 -0.30 1.14 -0.34
C CYS A 53 0.93 0.34 0.11
N TYR A 54 1.19 0.37 1.41
CA TYR A 54 2.25 -0.41 2.04
C TYR A 54 1.66 -1.28 3.14
N GLU A 55 1.67 -2.60 2.94
CA GLU A 55 1.20 -3.59 3.91
C GLU A 55 2.34 -3.95 4.85
N CYS A 56 2.12 -3.88 6.16
CA CYS A 56 3.11 -4.30 7.15
C CYS A 56 3.30 -5.83 7.12
N ASP A 57 4.52 -6.30 6.91
CA ASP A 57 4.82 -7.75 6.83
C ASP A 57 4.58 -8.50 8.15
N ASN A 58 4.50 -7.78 9.28
CA ASN A 58 4.40 -8.34 10.62
C ASN A 58 2.95 -8.44 11.12
N CYS A 59 2.10 -7.45 10.80
CA CYS A 59 0.73 -7.39 11.32
C CYS A 59 -0.37 -7.22 10.26
N GLY A 60 -0.01 -7.10 8.97
CA GLY A 60 -0.94 -6.95 7.87
C GLY A 60 -1.62 -5.58 7.76
N TYR A 61 -1.27 -4.60 8.61
CA TYR A 61 -1.86 -3.27 8.53
C TYR A 61 -1.43 -2.54 7.24
N LEU A 62 -2.41 -1.99 6.51
CA LEU A 62 -2.20 -1.25 5.27
C LEU A 62 -2.10 0.27 5.52
N HIS A 63 -0.98 0.85 5.13
CA HIS A 63 -0.82 2.30 5.03
C HIS A 63 -1.22 2.79 3.64
N TRP A 64 -2.23 3.65 3.57
CA TRP A 64 -2.75 4.22 2.32
C TRP A 64 -2.16 5.61 2.06
N PHE A 65 -1.65 5.81 0.85
CA PHE A 65 -1.13 7.11 0.41
C PHE A 65 -1.85 7.55 -0.85
N MET A 66 -2.63 8.64 -0.71
CA MET A 66 -3.22 9.33 -1.85
C MET A 66 -2.13 10.07 -2.64
N PRO A 67 -2.20 10.11 -3.98
CA PRO A 67 -1.36 11.01 -4.76
C PRO A 67 -1.58 12.46 -4.30
N LYS A 68 -0.49 13.24 -4.20
CA LYS A 68 -0.47 14.65 -3.81
C LYS A 68 0.30 15.46 -4.83
#